data_AF-A0A516SED1-F1
#
_entry.id   AF-A0A516SED1-F1
#
_cell.length_a   1.000
_cell.length_b   1.000
_cell.length_c   1.000
_cell.angle_alpha   90.00
_cell.angle_beta   90.00
_cell.angle_gamma   90.00
#
_symmetry.space_group_name_H-M   'P 1'
#
loop_
_entity.id
_entity.type
_entity.pdbx_description
1 polymer ?
#
loop_
_entity_poly.entity_id
_entity_poly.type
_entity_poly.pdbx_seq_one_letter_code
_entity_poly.pdbx_strand_id
1 'polypeptide(L)'
;MTLWQRCKRTVLRRREQAPSADSPSLRLIVNGGSCHVRAGSSLAAVLAQHGCRRSVEGQLRAPLCGMGVCYECRVTVDGRPHQRACQILARDGMTVRHES
;
A
#
# COMPACT_ATOMS: atom_id res chain seq x y z
N MET A 1 -9.87 -32.45 13.91
CA MET A 1 -9.33 -31.30 14.67
C MET A 1 -8.10 -30.70 13.96
N THR A 2 -8.21 -30.19 12.71
CA THR A 2 -6.99 -29.75 11.95
C THR A 2 -7.26 -28.81 10.77
N LEU A 3 -8.35 -28.02 10.77
CA LEU A 3 -8.57 -26.96 9.76
C LEU A 3 -8.65 -25.56 10.40
N TRP A 4 -9.28 -25.44 11.57
CA TRP A 4 -9.48 -24.16 12.27
C TRP A 4 -8.19 -23.55 12.84
N GLN A 5 -7.26 -24.37 13.36
CA GLN A 5 -5.97 -23.88 13.86
C GLN A 5 -5.04 -23.37 12.73
N ARG A 6 -5.13 -23.99 11.54
CA ARG A 6 -4.42 -23.56 10.34
C ARG A 6 -4.98 -22.21 9.82
N CYS A 7 -6.30 -22.05 9.87
CA CYS A 7 -6.98 -20.79 9.54
C CYS A 7 -6.65 -19.66 10.52
N LYS A 8 -6.62 -19.93 11.83
CA LYS A 8 -6.18 -18.96 12.86
C LYS A 8 -4.73 -18.51 12.67
N ARG A 9 -3.83 -19.41 12.28
CA ARG A 9 -2.41 -19.10 12.07
C ARG A 9 -2.16 -18.17 10.87
N THR A 10 -3.03 -18.19 9.86
CA THR A 10 -2.96 -17.28 8.70
C THR A 10 -3.59 -15.92 9.00
N VAL A 11 -4.71 -15.89 9.74
CA VAL A 11 -5.41 -14.65 10.09
C VAL A 11 -4.66 -13.83 11.15
N LEU A 12 -4.01 -14.48 12.13
CA LEU A 12 -3.20 -13.80 13.15
C LEU A 12 -1.92 -13.18 12.57
N ARG A 13 -1.28 -13.81 11.58
CA ARG A 13 -0.06 -13.28 10.93
C ARG A 13 -0.26 -11.92 10.24
N ARG A 14 -1.48 -11.57 9.83
CA ARG A 14 -1.77 -10.28 9.17
C ARG A 14 -1.79 -9.11 10.18
N ARG A 15 -2.11 -9.36 11.46
CA ARG A 15 -2.10 -8.34 12.52
C ARG A 15 -0.68 -7.94 12.95
N GLU A 16 0.30 -8.80 12.74
CA GLU A 16 1.70 -8.57 13.12
C GLU A 16 2.55 -7.91 12.02
N GLN A 17 1.97 -7.58 10.86
CA GLN A 17 2.69 -6.98 9.72
C GLN A 17 2.76 -5.45 9.79
N ALA A 18 2.86 -4.89 10.99
CA ALA A 18 3.35 -3.51 11.11
C ALA A 18 4.85 -3.52 10.75
N PRO A 19 5.36 -2.54 9.99
CA PRO A 19 6.79 -2.42 9.76
C PRO A 19 7.50 -2.35 11.12
N SER A 20 8.37 -3.31 11.42
CA SER A 20 9.14 -3.32 12.67
C SER A 20 10.13 -2.16 12.69
N ALA A 21 10.57 -1.74 13.88
CA ALA A 21 11.55 -0.66 14.03
C ALA A 21 12.87 -0.95 13.28
N ASP A 22 13.29 -2.22 13.23
CA ASP A 22 14.50 -2.69 12.54
C ASP A 22 14.27 -3.11 11.07
N SER A 23 13.10 -2.83 10.49
CA SER A 23 12.84 -3.18 9.09
C SER A 23 13.74 -2.37 8.15
N PRO A 24 14.37 -3.01 7.14
CA PRO A 24 15.25 -2.30 6.20
C PRO A 24 14.49 -1.22 5.43
N SER A 25 15.22 -0.18 5.03
CA SER A 25 14.69 0.89 4.17
C SER A 25 14.64 0.41 2.71
N LEU A 26 13.48 0.53 2.09
CA LEU A 26 13.22 0.23 0.69
C LEU A 26 13.14 1.53 -0.10
N ARG A 27 13.70 1.57 -1.30
CA ARG A 27 13.61 2.70 -2.22
C ARG A 27 12.50 2.46 -3.24
N LEU A 28 11.60 3.42 -3.40
CA LEU A 28 10.51 3.40 -4.39
C LEU A 28 10.54 4.69 -5.23
N ILE A 29 9.86 4.66 -6.37
CA ILE A 29 9.62 5.81 -7.22
C ILE A 29 8.12 6.11 -7.19
N VAL A 30 7.71 7.24 -6.62
CA VAL A 30 6.32 7.65 -6.50
C VAL A 30 6.10 8.93 -7.29
N ASN A 31 5.22 8.88 -8.29
CA ASN A 31 4.95 10.00 -9.20
C ASN A 31 6.23 10.61 -9.83
N GLY A 32 7.26 9.78 -10.04
CA GLY A 32 8.56 10.20 -10.57
C GLY A 32 9.58 10.66 -9.51
N GLY A 33 9.17 10.89 -8.26
CA GLY A 33 10.07 11.21 -7.15
C GLY A 33 10.55 9.96 -6.42
N SER A 34 11.84 9.88 -6.07
CA SER A 34 12.35 8.77 -5.26
C SER A 34 12.02 8.97 -3.78
N CYS A 35 11.58 7.91 -3.10
CA CYS A 35 11.31 7.93 -1.66
C CYS A 35 11.82 6.67 -0.97
N HIS A 36 11.97 6.76 0.35
CA HIS A 36 12.37 5.65 1.20
C HIS A 36 11.25 5.29 2.17
N VAL A 37 10.99 4.00 2.34
CA VAL A 37 9.99 3.50 3.29
C VAL A 37 10.49 2.24 3.96
N ARG A 38 10.08 1.99 5.21
CA ARG A 38 10.40 0.72 5.88
C ARG A 38 9.72 -0.45 5.18
N ALA A 39 10.44 -1.56 5.03
CA ALA A 39 9.87 -2.83 4.63
C ALA A 39 8.68 -3.21 5.52
N GLY A 40 7.64 -3.80 4.93
CA GLY A 40 6.39 -4.10 5.62
C GLY A 40 5.38 -2.94 5.62
N SER A 41 5.76 -1.74 5.15
CA SER A 41 4.79 -0.66 4.96
C SER A 41 3.88 -0.94 3.77
N SER A 42 2.59 -0.57 3.88
CA SER A 42 1.69 -0.58 2.72
C SER A 42 2.00 0.59 1.79
N LEU A 43 1.67 0.46 0.51
CA LEU A 43 1.77 1.59 -0.42
C LEU A 43 0.86 2.74 0.02
N ALA A 44 -0.27 2.48 0.70
CA ALA A 44 -1.11 3.54 1.28
C ALA A 44 -0.33 4.42 2.29
N ALA A 45 0.54 3.83 3.11
CA ALA A 45 1.40 4.59 4.02
C ALA A 45 2.46 5.41 3.27
N VAL A 46 2.97 4.89 2.15
CA VAL A 46 3.88 5.64 1.26
C VAL A 46 3.15 6.85 0.67
N LEU A 47 1.95 6.65 0.10
CA LEU A 47 1.18 7.73 -0.51
C LEU A 47 0.81 8.84 0.48
N ALA A 48 0.59 8.50 1.76
CA ALA A 48 0.33 9.51 2.79
C ALA A 48 1.45 10.58 2.89
N GLN A 49 2.68 10.26 2.47
CA GLN A 49 3.82 11.17 2.45
C GLN A 49 4.04 11.85 1.08
N HIS A 50 3.44 11.31 0.01
CA HIS A 50 3.65 11.74 -1.38
C HIS A 50 2.40 12.32 -2.07
N GLY A 51 1.35 12.56 -1.27
CA GLY A 51 0.11 13.18 -1.70
C GLY A 51 -0.98 12.18 -2.07
N CYS A 52 -2.17 12.71 -2.29
CA CYS A 52 -3.36 11.94 -2.64
C CYS A 52 -3.62 11.98 -4.15
N ARG A 53 -4.32 10.96 -4.66
CA ARG A 53 -4.86 11.04 -6.02
C ARG A 53 -5.97 12.10 -6.09
N ARG A 54 -6.32 12.55 -7.29
CA ARG A 54 -7.48 13.41 -7.52
C ARG A 54 -8.59 12.62 -8.21
N SER A 55 -9.86 12.95 -7.94
CA SER A 55 -10.98 12.45 -8.73
C SER A 55 -11.07 13.20 -10.06
N VAL A 56 -11.96 12.76 -10.94
CA VAL A 56 -12.25 13.45 -12.21
C VAL A 56 -12.82 14.86 -11.98
N GLU A 57 -13.49 15.09 -10.85
CA GLU A 57 -13.96 16.40 -10.37
C GLU A 57 -12.89 17.18 -9.58
N GLY A 58 -11.66 16.67 -9.51
CA GLY A 58 -10.52 17.34 -8.88
C GLY A 58 -10.41 17.18 -7.36
N GLN A 59 -11.31 16.45 -6.72
CA GLN A 59 -11.29 16.24 -5.27
C GLN A 59 -10.12 15.36 -4.84
N LEU A 60 -9.45 15.69 -3.74
CA LEU A 60 -8.41 14.83 -3.17
C LEU A 60 -9.02 13.55 -2.63
N ARG A 61 -8.40 12.42 -2.96
CA ARG A 61 -8.85 11.10 -2.53
C ARG A 61 -7.71 10.33 -1.87
N ALA A 62 -7.92 10.02 -0.60
CA ALA A 62 -6.98 9.30 0.25
C ALA A 62 -7.49 7.88 0.58
N PRO A 63 -6.62 6.96 1.00
CA PRO A 63 -7.06 5.69 1.56
C PRO A 63 -8.04 5.89 2.74
N LEU A 64 -9.30 5.47 2.57
CA LEU A 64 -10.34 5.61 3.59
C LEU A 64 -10.54 4.33 4.40
N CYS A 65 -10.80 3.20 3.73
CA CYS A 65 -11.21 1.97 4.42
C CYS A 65 -10.06 1.07 4.88
N GLY A 66 -8.84 1.23 4.33
CA GLY A 66 -7.71 0.30 4.54
C GLY A 66 -7.90 -1.14 4.02
N MET A 67 -9.13 -1.55 3.69
CA MET A 67 -9.51 -2.91 3.29
C MET A 67 -9.59 -3.13 1.78
N GLY A 68 -9.50 -2.04 0.99
CA GLY A 68 -9.58 -2.09 -0.47
C GLY A 68 -10.99 -2.07 -1.06
N VAL A 69 -12.03 -1.83 -0.25
CA VAL A 69 -13.44 -1.80 -0.70
C VAL A 69 -13.90 -0.42 -1.19
N CYS A 70 -13.31 0.66 -0.68
CA CYS A 70 -13.71 2.04 -1.05
C CYS A 70 -13.14 2.51 -2.40
N TYR A 71 -12.13 1.82 -2.95
CA TYR A 71 -11.41 2.23 -4.17
C TYR A 71 -10.75 3.62 -4.11
N GLU A 72 -10.58 4.18 -2.92
CA GLU A 72 -10.04 5.53 -2.77
C GLU A 72 -8.52 5.64 -2.83
N CYS A 73 -7.82 4.52 -2.84
CA CYS A 73 -6.36 4.45 -2.90
C CYS A 73 -5.87 3.79 -4.20
N ARG A 74 -6.61 4.00 -5.30
CA ARG A 74 -6.24 3.48 -6.61
C ARG A 74 -4.95 4.12 -7.12
N VAL A 75 -4.04 3.27 -7.57
CA VAL A 75 -2.75 3.63 -8.15
C VAL A 75 -2.37 2.64 -9.23
N THR A 76 -1.49 3.06 -10.11
CA THR A 76 -0.77 2.17 -11.02
C THR A 76 0.55 1.76 -10.37
N VAL A 77 0.82 0.45 -10.29
CA VAL A 77 2.06 -0.10 -9.72
C VAL A 77 2.77 -0.90 -10.80
N ASP A 78 4.01 -0.53 -11.12
CA ASP A 78 4.85 -1.20 -12.14
C ASP A 78 4.09 -1.41 -13.47
N GLY A 79 3.35 -0.37 -13.89
CA GLY A 79 2.54 -0.38 -15.12
C GLY A 79 1.18 -1.09 -15.01
N ARG A 80 0.83 -1.66 -13.85
CA ARG A 80 -0.47 -2.32 -13.63
C ARG A 80 -1.47 -1.35 -13.00
N PRO A 81 -2.52 -0.94 -13.72
CA PRO A 81 -3.50 0.02 -13.21
C PRO A 81 -4.50 -0.62 -12.24
N HIS A 82 -5.27 0.23 -11.57
CA HIS A 82 -6.40 -0.06 -10.69
C HIS A 82 -6.03 -0.86 -9.44
N GLN A 83 -4.76 -0.74 -9.03
CA GLN A 83 -4.24 -1.41 -7.87
C GLN A 83 -4.63 -0.65 -6.60
N ARG A 84 -4.89 -1.40 -5.52
CA ARG A 84 -5.30 -0.83 -4.23
C ARG A 84 -4.07 -0.66 -3.36
N ALA A 85 -3.59 0.56 -3.18
CA ALA A 85 -2.39 0.84 -2.40
C ALA A 85 -2.46 0.30 -0.96
N CYS A 86 -3.65 0.27 -0.36
CA CYS A 86 -3.85 -0.28 0.99
C CYS A 86 -3.70 -1.81 1.08
N GLN A 87 -3.73 -2.54 -0.04
CA GLN A 87 -3.61 -4.00 -0.09
C GLN A 87 -2.24 -4.47 -0.59
N ILE A 88 -1.32 -3.55 -0.92
CA ILE A 88 -0.01 -3.86 -1.48
C ILE A 88 1.07 -3.40 -0.50
N LEU A 89 2.00 -4.30 -0.19
CA LEU A 89 3.21 -3.97 0.56
C LEU A 89 4.26 -3.36 -0.36
N ALA A 90 4.95 -2.35 0.13
CA ALA A 90 6.10 -1.75 -0.54
C ALA A 90 7.19 -2.80 -0.78
N ARG A 91 7.79 -2.75 -1.96
CA ARG A 91 8.95 -3.54 -2.34
C ARG A 91 9.99 -2.61 -2.95
N ASP A 92 11.25 -2.96 -2.78
CA ASP A 92 12.35 -2.20 -3.34
C ASP A 92 12.23 -2.10 -4.87
N GLY A 93 12.56 -0.94 -5.42
CA GLY A 93 12.51 -0.66 -6.86
C GLY A 93 11.11 -0.47 -7.45
N MET A 94 10.04 -0.56 -6.66
CA MET A 94 8.67 -0.34 -7.16
C MET A 94 8.48 1.06 -7.71
N THR A 95 7.72 1.16 -8.81
CA THR A 95 7.25 2.42 -9.37
C THR A 95 5.74 2.54 -9.18
N VAL A 96 5.30 3.62 -8.52
CA VAL A 96 3.90 3.89 -8.19
C VAL A 96 3.49 5.23 -8.79
N ARG A 97 2.32 5.28 -9.44
CA ARG A 97 1.75 6.50 -10.00
C ARG A 97 0.30 6.66 -9.58
N HIS A 98 -0.11 7.89 -9.29
CA HIS A 98 -1.51 8.21 -9.05
C HIS A 98 -2.35 8.01 -10.32
N GLU A 99 -3.57 7.53 -10.12
CA GLU A 99 -4.59 7.48 -11.15
C GLU A 99 -5.51 8.68 -11.03
N SER A 100 -5.91 9.26 -12.17
CA SER A 100 -6.95 10.29 -12.30
C SER A 100 -8.34 9.69 -12.30
#